data_AF-A0AAU4PU36-F1
#
_entry.id   AF-A0AAU4PU36-F1
#
_cell.length_a   1.000
_cell.length_b   1.000
_cell.length_c   1.000
_cell.angle_alpha   90.00
_cell.angle_beta   90.00
_cell.angle_gamma   90.00
#
_symmetry.space_group_name_H-M   'P 1'
#
loop_
_entity.id
_entity.type
_entity.pdbx_description
1 polymer ?
#
loop_
_entity_poly.entity_id
_entity_poly.type
_entity_poly.pdbx_seq_one_letter_code
_entity_poly.pdbx_strand_id
1 'polypeptide(L)'
;MSADKIGLWRGIQVSREKADFSVMDIYRDSDRSIKVKLSISVDGEEQNPALGVGETFPVGDETWQLAELTGWPSEDDWLVVLHRVTNAPA
;
A
#
# COMPACT_ATOMS: atom_id res chain seq x y z
N MET A 1 -0.45 17.67 1.49
CA MET A 1 -0.29 16.33 0.90
C MET A 1 -1.39 16.18 -0.14
N SER A 2 -1.09 15.83 -1.40
CA SER A 2 -2.15 15.64 -2.40
C SER A 2 -3.03 14.44 -1.96
N ALA A 3 -4.28 14.42 -2.41
CA ALA A 3 -5.19 13.30 -2.13
C ALA A 3 -4.66 11.96 -2.67
N ASP A 4 -3.66 12.01 -3.56
CA ASP A 4 -3.17 10.90 -4.37
C ASP A 4 -1.94 10.21 -3.79
N LYS A 5 -1.43 10.65 -2.64
CA LYS A 5 -0.28 10.02 -1.95
C LYS A 5 -0.64 9.69 -0.50
N ILE A 6 -0.29 8.48 -0.08
CA ILE A 6 -0.40 8.00 1.31
C ILE A 6 0.96 7.47 1.74
N GLY A 7 1.41 7.86 2.93
CA GLY A 7 2.54 7.25 3.60
C GLY A 7 2.05 6.39 4.76
N LEU A 8 2.44 5.12 4.78
CA LEU A 8 2.13 4.16 5.82
C LEU A 8 3.41 3.81 6.58
N TRP A 9 3.35 3.98 7.90
CA TRP A 9 4.42 3.63 8.82
C TRP A 9 4.03 2.41 9.63
N ARG A 10 4.99 1.84 10.33
CA ARG A 10 4.75 0.71 11.24
C ARG A 10 3.68 1.03 12.28
N GLY A 11 2.66 0.19 12.32
CA GLY A 11 1.55 0.31 13.28
C GLY A 11 0.63 1.51 13.06
N ILE A 12 0.77 2.24 11.94
CA ILE A 12 -0.11 3.36 11.60
C ILE A 12 -1.11 2.90 10.55
N GLN A 13 -2.39 3.06 10.86
CA GLN A 13 -3.47 3.02 9.89
C GLN A 13 -3.75 4.44 9.40
N VAL A 14 -3.95 4.58 8.08
CA VAL A 14 -4.39 5.82 7.46
C VAL A 14 -5.76 5.60 6.85
N SER A 15 -6.73 6.40 7.28
CA SER A 15 -8.08 6.41 6.72
C SER A 15 -8.21 7.48 5.64
N ARG A 16 -8.80 7.11 4.52
CA ARG A 16 -9.36 8.01 3.49
C ARG A 16 -10.86 7.75 3.40
N GLU A 17 -11.61 8.70 2.84
CA GLU A 17 -13.09 8.73 2.86
C GLU A 17 -13.80 7.39 2.63
N LYS A 18 -13.26 6.51 1.77
CA LYS A 18 -13.83 5.21 1.44
C LYS A 18 -12.94 4.01 1.78
N ALA A 19 -11.75 4.24 2.31
CA ALA A 19 -10.79 3.17 2.50
C ALA A 19 -9.85 3.39 3.67
N ASP A 20 -9.66 2.33 4.47
CA ASP A 20 -8.63 2.25 5.50
C ASP A 20 -7.42 1.49 4.95
N PHE A 21 -6.22 2.00 5.22
CA PHE A 21 -4.97 1.41 4.76
C PHE A 21 -4.03 1.18 5.95
N SER A 22 -3.47 -0.02 6.04
CA SER A 22 -2.37 -0.32 6.96
C SER A 22 -1.41 -1.33 6.35
N VAL A 23 -0.19 -1.38 6.87
CA VAL A 23 0.79 -2.42 6.51
C VAL A 23 0.72 -3.50 7.58
N MET A 24 0.46 -4.73 7.15
CA MET A 24 0.46 -5.90 8.03
C MET A 24 1.86 -6.47 8.20
N ASP A 25 2.60 -6.58 7.09
CA ASP A 25 3.90 -7.24 7.07
C ASP A 25 4.74 -6.75 5.89
N ILE A 26 6.06 -6.83 6.05
CA ILE A 26 7.03 -6.64 4.98
C ILE A 26 7.98 -7.84 5.06
N TYR A 27 8.08 -8.61 3.98
CA TYR A 27 8.86 -9.83 3.99
C TYR A 27 9.57 -10.05 2.65
N ARG A 28 10.58 -10.91 2.67
CA ARG A 28 11.21 -11.43 1.46
C ARG A 28 10.49 -12.70 1.03
N ASP A 29 9.93 -12.70 -0.17
CA ASP A 29 9.24 -13.86 -0.74
C ASP A 29 10.25 -14.91 -1.26
N SER A 30 9.74 -16.08 -1.65
CA SER A 30 10.54 -17.25 -2.07
C SER A 30 11.41 -16.97 -3.30
N ASP A 31 10.99 -16.05 -4.16
CA ASP A 31 11.74 -15.57 -5.33
C ASP A 31 12.79 -14.49 -4.98
N ARG A 32 12.96 -14.19 -3.69
CA ARG A 32 13.82 -13.14 -3.11
C ARG A 32 13.35 -11.71 -3.35
N SER A 33 12.18 -11.50 -3.96
CA SER A 33 11.55 -10.19 -4.03
C SER A 33 11.09 -9.74 -2.63
N ILE A 34 11.05 -8.43 -2.41
CA ILE A 34 10.45 -7.86 -1.20
C ILE A 34 8.98 -7.60 -1.49
N LYS A 35 8.12 -8.11 -0.61
CA LYS A 35 6.67 -7.94 -0.66
C LYS A 35 6.18 -7.22 0.58
N VAL A 36 5.25 -6.30 0.38
CA VAL A 36 4.52 -5.59 1.42
C VAL A 36 3.10 -6.15 1.43
N LYS A 37 2.70 -6.75 2.55
CA LYS A 37 1.33 -7.16 2.78
C LYS A 37 0.56 -5.99 3.38
N LEU A 38 -0.42 -5.51 2.65
CA LEU A 38 -1.33 -4.45 3.12
C LEU A 38 -2.58 -5.09 3.73
N SER A 39 -3.24 -4.34 4.61
CA SER A 39 -4.66 -4.52 4.93
C SER A 39 -5.40 -3.28 4.49
N ILE A 40 -6.38 -3.49 3.62
CA ILE A 40 -7.18 -2.44 3.00
C ILE A 40 -8.64 -2.77 3.29
N SER A 41 -9.36 -1.89 3.96
CA SER A 41 -10.81 -2.04 4.14
C SER A 41 -11.54 -1.03 3.27
N VAL A 42 -12.43 -1.48 2.39
CA VAL A 42 -13.28 -0.64 1.54
C VAL A 42 -14.73 -0.99 1.83
N ASP A 43 -15.53 -0.01 2.27
CA ASP A 43 -16.94 -0.21 2.63
C ASP A 43 -17.21 -1.42 3.57
N GLY A 44 -16.23 -1.73 4.44
CA GLY A 44 -16.29 -2.85 5.39
C GLY A 44 -15.79 -4.19 4.85
N GLU A 45 -15.40 -4.29 3.57
CA GLU A 45 -14.74 -5.46 3.00
C GLU A 45 -13.22 -5.34 3.11
N GLU A 46 -12.57 -6.31 3.75
CA GLU A 46 -11.12 -6.35 3.91
C GLU A 46 -10.43 -7.10 2.76
N GLN A 47 -9.37 -6.51 2.23
CA GLN A 47 -8.50 -7.06 1.21
C GLN A 47 -7.05 -6.99 1.68
N ASN A 48 -6.30 -8.08 1.46
CA ASN A 48 -4.94 -8.23 1.97
C ASN A 48 -3.90 -8.51 0.86
N PRO A 49 -3.70 -7.60 -0.11
CA PRO A 49 -2.76 -7.82 -1.20
C PRO A 49 -1.31 -7.81 -0.71
N ALA A 50 -0.49 -8.67 -1.32
CA ALA A 50 0.97 -8.67 -1.16
C ALA A 50 1.61 -8.09 -2.43
N LEU A 51 2.28 -6.95 -2.29
CA LEU A 51 2.73 -6.13 -3.41
C LEU A 51 4.23 -5.87 -3.36
N GLY A 52 4.87 -5.91 -4.52
CA GLY A 52 6.20 -5.36 -4.76
C GLY A 52 6.12 -3.89 -5.18
N VAL A 53 7.25 -3.19 -5.10
CA VAL A 53 7.37 -1.81 -5.62
C VAL A 53 7.04 -1.79 -7.11
N GLY A 54 6.16 -0.87 -7.50
CA GLY A 54 5.65 -0.70 -8.86
C GLY A 54 4.36 -1.47 -9.16
N GLU A 55 3.97 -2.44 -8.34
CA GLU A 55 2.73 -3.19 -8.54
C GLU A 55 1.49 -2.36 -8.17
N THR A 56 0.42 -2.57 -8.93
CA THR A 56 -0.87 -1.87 -8.76
C THR A 56 -1.94 -2.79 -8.21
N PHE A 57 -2.90 -2.22 -7.51
CA PHE A 57 -4.04 -2.92 -6.91
C PHE A 57 -5.29 -2.04 -6.92
N PRO A 58 -6.49 -2.65 -7.02
CA PRO A 58 -7.74 -1.91 -6.95
C PRO A 58 -8.11 -1.54 -5.51
N VAL A 59 -8.77 -0.38 -5.34
CA VAL A 59 -9.38 0.07 -4.08
C VAL A 59 -10.71 0.73 -4.42
N GLY A 60 -11.81 -0.02 -4.32
CA GLY A 60 -13.10 0.42 -4.85
C GLY A 60 -12.99 0.71 -6.35
N ASP A 61 -13.37 1.92 -6.76
CA ASP A 61 -13.29 2.38 -8.17
C ASP A 61 -11.91 2.94 -8.56
N GLU A 62 -10.95 2.91 -7.64
CA GLU A 62 -9.63 3.52 -7.83
C GLU A 62 -8.56 2.46 -8.07
N THR A 63 -7.49 2.84 -8.78
CA THR A 63 -6.28 2.03 -8.87
C THR A 63 -5.17 2.72 -8.07
N TRP A 64 -4.50 1.95 -7.23
CA TRP A 64 -3.38 2.40 -6.43
C TRP A 64 -2.12 1.61 -6.77
N GLN A 65 -0.96 2.20 -6.53
CA GLN A 65 0.35 1.60 -6.75
C GLN A 65 1.17 1.65 -5.47
N LEU A 66 1.90 0.59 -5.17
CA LEU A 66 3.01 0.65 -4.21
C LEU A 66 4.17 1.38 -4.89
N ALA A 67 4.27 2.69 -4.66
CA ALA A 67 5.20 3.55 -5.38
C ALA A 67 6.62 3.48 -4.81
N GLU A 68 6.73 3.46 -3.48
CA GLU A 68 8.03 3.46 -2.80
C GLU A 68 7.96 2.59 -1.54
N LEU A 69 9.08 1.94 -1.23
CA LEU A 69 9.36 1.32 0.06
C LEU A 69 10.75 1.78 0.47
N THR A 70 10.86 2.43 1.63
CA THR A 70 12.16 2.76 2.23
C THR A 70 12.40 1.91 3.47
N GLY A 71 13.66 1.72 3.84
CA GLY A 71 14.06 0.86 4.95
C GLY A 71 13.99 -0.62 4.62
N TRP A 72 14.53 -1.45 5.50
CA TRP A 72 14.51 -2.90 5.37
C TRP A 72 13.41 -3.54 6.23
N PRO A 73 12.92 -4.73 5.84
CA PRO A 73 11.95 -5.48 6.66
C PRO A 73 12.41 -5.73 8.11
N SER A 74 13.73 -5.81 8.33
CA SER A 74 14.35 -6.01 9.64
C SER A 74 14.49 -4.73 10.46
N GLU A 75 14.20 -3.57 9.87
CA GLU A 75 14.31 -2.26 10.50
C GLU A 75 12.93 -1.78 10.96
N ASP A 76 12.89 -0.93 11.99
CA ASP A 76 11.64 -0.38 12.53
C ASP A 76 11.23 0.95 11.85
N ASP A 77 12.07 1.51 10.98
CA ASP A 77 11.94 2.85 10.39
C ASP A 77 11.53 2.85 8.91
N TRP A 78 10.88 1.78 8.45
CA TRP A 78 10.38 1.70 7.09
C TRP A 78 9.19 2.65 6.84
N LEU A 79 9.06 3.05 5.57
CA LEU A 79 7.93 3.82 5.06
C LEU A 79 7.45 3.18 3.76
N VAL A 80 6.16 2.87 3.70
CA VAL A 80 5.48 2.44 2.48
C VAL A 80 4.72 3.61 1.90
N VAL A 81 4.91 3.87 0.61
CA VAL A 81 4.24 4.95 -0.09
C VAL A 81 3.28 4.36 -1.11
N LEU A 82 2.01 4.73 -0.99
CA LEU A 82 0.96 4.38 -1.95
C LEU A 82 0.59 5.61 -2.76
N HIS A 83 0.50 5.45 -4.08
CA HIS A 83 0.07 6.49 -5.00
C HIS A 83 -1.21 6.07 -5.72
N ARG A 84 -2.19 6.96 -5.80
CA ARG A 84 -3.35 6.77 -6.67
C ARG A 84 -2.92 6.97 -8.12
N VAL A 85 -3.20 5.99 -8.95
CA VAL A 85 -2.96 6.05 -10.40
C VAL A 85 -4.24 6.61 -11.02
N THR A 86 -4.21 7.86 -11.47
CA THR A 86 -5.29 8.39 -12.30
C THR A 86 -5.17 7.74 -13.68
N ASN A 87 -6.10 6.89 -14.06
CA ASN A 87 -6.31 6.62 -15.49
C ASN A 87 -6.65 7.96 -16.12
N ALA A 88 -5.76 8.49 -16.98
CA ALA A 88 -6.16 9.56 -17.86
C ALA A 88 -7.37 9.06 -18.67
N PRO A 89 -8.44 9.86 -18.85
CA PRO A 89 -9.49 9.48 -19.77
C PRO A 89 -8.84 9.31 -21.16
N ALA A 90 -9.11 8.16 -21.78
CA ALA A 90 -8.69 7.85 -23.14
C ALA A 90 -9.38 8.77 -24.16
#